data_AF-A0A2H3C6F6-F1
#
_entry.id   AF-A0A2H3C6F6-F1
#
_cell.length_a   1.000
_cell.length_b   1.000
_cell.length_c   1.000
_cell.angle_alpha   90.00
_cell.angle_beta   90.00
_cell.angle_gamma   90.00
#
_symmetry.space_group_name_H-M   'P 1'
#
loop_
_entity.id
_entity.type
_entity.pdbx_description
1 polymer ?
#
loop_
_entity_poly.entity_id
_entity_poly.type
_entity_poly.pdbx_seq_one_letter_code
_entity_poly.pdbx_strand_id
1 'polypeptide(L)'
;MTVSEAKTKIWIAGPLLSVLPTFKVGENNLKCVSKHKYVGITLSIFKEHYYVKASKVRKSVNALFGAENFMGTIPPKDGIAIYMATVDPHLMSACDISINIDATLLTQLERIQKLFIRRLLGVTNHSPVALLFSETGMWPVKYRRIILALRYWQYALSLPDDHFLSIAMAESLTLALYTRAKKSSWISDLARVLHLLHRPISMDLSHQWLPSDIDNLIMAVEQSYPSSAHKTPVASFRSYLNVPIPTHRKALVRLLTSSHTLAVEVLQWAERCRPPVPHSQHLCRFCLSEVEDEAHALWYCDGSQSLEDLRADFFKSVFLIATSHFADLLTSAASGFEVIHILLGADDMKIEPREESLLHMTHSKA
;
A
#
# COMPACT_ATOMS: atom_id res chain seq x y z
N MET A 1 -2.50 -39.52 -8.03
CA MET A 1 -3.65 -38.58 -8.09
C MET A 1 -4.86 -39.32 -8.63
N THR A 2 -5.98 -39.35 -7.91
CA THR A 2 -7.25 -39.93 -8.40
C THR A 2 -8.12 -38.83 -9.00
N VAL A 3 -8.50 -38.97 -10.28
CA VAL A 3 -9.28 -37.97 -11.00
C VAL A 3 -10.77 -38.26 -10.83
N SER A 4 -11.51 -37.33 -10.21
CA SER A 4 -12.96 -37.45 -10.07
C SER A 4 -13.67 -36.86 -11.29
N GLU A 5 -14.35 -37.70 -12.06
CA GLU A 5 -15.14 -37.28 -13.23
C GLU A 5 -16.10 -36.11 -12.93
N ALA A 6 -16.89 -36.22 -11.86
CA ALA A 6 -17.87 -35.19 -11.49
C ALA A 6 -17.23 -33.81 -11.28
N LYS A 7 -16.02 -33.78 -10.71
CA LYS A 7 -15.26 -32.55 -10.39
C LYS A 7 -14.36 -32.09 -11.54
N THR A 8 -14.05 -32.97 -12.48
CA THR A 8 -13.19 -32.65 -13.63
C THR A 8 -14.03 -32.04 -14.75
N LYS A 9 -13.53 -30.94 -15.30
CA LYS A 9 -14.10 -30.24 -16.46
C LYS A 9 -12.96 -29.84 -17.38
N ILE A 10 -13.27 -29.73 -18.66
CA ILE A 10 -12.31 -29.24 -19.64
C ILE A 10 -12.59 -27.76 -19.89
N TRP A 11 -11.53 -26.97 -19.79
CA TRP A 11 -11.55 -25.58 -20.19
C TRP A 11 -10.48 -25.38 -21.25
N ILE A 12 -10.86 -24.82 -22.40
CA ILE A 12 -9.97 -24.56 -23.53
C ILE A 12 -9.76 -23.06 -23.61
N ALA A 13 -8.50 -22.63 -23.58
CA ALA A 13 -8.10 -21.23 -23.74
C ALA A 13 -7.58 -20.99 -25.16
N GLY A 14 -7.97 -19.86 -25.77
CA GLY A 14 -7.58 -19.47 -27.12
C GLY A 14 -8.69 -19.65 -28.17
N PRO A 15 -8.37 -19.50 -29.46
CA PRO A 15 -9.33 -19.71 -30.55
C PRO A 15 -9.89 -21.13 -30.49
N LEU A 16 -11.22 -21.25 -30.49
CA LEU A 16 -11.87 -22.56 -30.50
C LEU A 16 -11.71 -23.20 -31.87
N LEU A 17 -11.34 -24.47 -31.88
CA LEU A 17 -11.37 -25.29 -33.09
C LEU A 17 -12.82 -25.49 -33.55
N SER A 18 -13.02 -25.64 -34.86
CA SER A 18 -14.33 -25.92 -35.46
C SER A 18 -14.95 -27.23 -34.93
N VAL A 19 -14.12 -28.19 -34.54
CA VAL A 19 -14.51 -29.41 -33.83
C VAL A 19 -13.73 -29.47 -32.52
N LEU A 20 -14.43 -29.50 -31.39
CA LEU A 20 -13.79 -29.59 -30.09
C LEU A 20 -13.27 -31.02 -29.84
N PRO A 21 -12.04 -31.17 -29.33
CA PRO A 21 -11.52 -32.48 -28.95
C PRO A 21 -12.37 -33.07 -27.82
N THR A 22 -12.57 -34.39 -27.88
CA THR A 22 -13.26 -35.14 -26.83
C THR A 22 -12.23 -35.66 -25.83
N PHE A 23 -12.43 -35.35 -24.55
CA PHE A 23 -11.57 -35.81 -23.47
C PHE A 23 -12.31 -36.82 -22.61
N LYS A 24 -11.59 -37.85 -22.13
CA LYS A 24 -12.18 -38.92 -21.32
C LYS A 24 -11.41 -39.15 -20.02
N VAL A 25 -12.12 -39.56 -18.99
CA VAL A 25 -11.56 -40.13 -17.75
C VAL A 25 -12.22 -41.50 -17.56
N GLY A 26 -11.43 -42.56 -17.72
CA GLY A 26 -11.99 -43.90 -17.91
C GLY A 26 -12.83 -43.95 -19.19
N GLU A 27 -14.08 -44.39 -19.07
CA GLU A 27 -15.01 -44.48 -20.22
C GLU A 27 -15.86 -43.21 -20.42
N ASN A 28 -15.86 -42.29 -19.45
CA ASN A 28 -16.77 -41.15 -19.41
C ASN A 28 -16.18 -39.91 -20.11
N ASN A 29 -17.01 -39.25 -20.91
CA ASN A 29 -16.66 -38.01 -21.61
C ASN A 29 -16.69 -36.82 -20.64
N LEU A 30 -15.61 -36.05 -20.60
CA LEU A 30 -15.55 -34.81 -19.84
C LEU A 30 -16.26 -33.67 -20.57
N LYS A 31 -17.03 -32.89 -19.81
CA LYS A 31 -17.71 -31.71 -20.33
C LYS A 31 -16.74 -30.54 -20.53
N CYS A 32 -16.71 -30.00 -21.74
CA CYS A 32 -16.11 -28.70 -22.04
C CYS A 32 -16.99 -27.58 -21.48
N VAL A 33 -16.39 -26.66 -20.73
CA VAL A 33 -17.06 -25.52 -20.11
C VAL A 33 -16.31 -24.23 -20.43
N SER A 34 -17.03 -23.12 -20.58
CA SER A 34 -16.44 -21.78 -20.75
C SER A 34 -15.97 -21.17 -19.44
N LYS A 35 -16.53 -21.64 -18.31
CA LYS A 35 -16.17 -21.20 -16.96
C LYS A 35 -16.29 -22.33 -15.94
N HIS A 36 -15.39 -22.35 -14.97
CA HIS A 36 -15.48 -23.25 -13.83
C HIS A 36 -14.88 -22.63 -12.57
N LYS A 37 -15.46 -22.94 -11.40
CA LYS A 37 -14.92 -22.52 -10.11
C LYS A 37 -14.16 -23.68 -9.51
N TYR A 38 -12.84 -23.52 -9.37
CA TYR A 38 -11.96 -24.52 -8.76
C TYR A 38 -11.25 -23.92 -7.56
N VAL A 39 -11.41 -24.53 -6.38
CA VAL A 39 -10.78 -24.10 -5.11
C VAL A 39 -10.93 -22.59 -4.86
N GLY A 40 -12.13 -22.05 -5.15
CA GLY A 40 -12.43 -20.63 -4.92
C GLY A 40 -11.88 -19.65 -5.97
N ILE A 41 -11.28 -20.16 -7.05
CA ILE A 41 -10.78 -19.42 -8.21
C ILE A 41 -11.76 -19.58 -9.38
N THR A 42 -12.10 -18.49 -10.06
CA THR A 42 -12.97 -18.54 -11.25
C THR A 42 -12.11 -18.58 -12.51
N LEU A 43 -12.11 -19.72 -13.19
CA LEU A 43 -11.36 -19.94 -14.42
C LEU A 43 -12.25 -19.61 -15.62
N SER A 44 -12.11 -18.39 -16.14
CA SER A 44 -12.80 -17.86 -17.35
C SER A 44 -11.95 -16.77 -18.05
N ILE A 45 -10.62 -16.93 -18.05
CA ILE A 45 -9.59 -15.91 -18.43
C ILE A 45 -9.33 -14.88 -17.30
N PHE A 46 -9.55 -15.30 -16.03
CA PHE A 46 -9.34 -14.54 -14.77
C PHE A 46 -10.09 -13.22 -14.59
N LYS A 47 -10.51 -12.50 -15.63
CA LYS A 47 -11.24 -11.22 -15.54
C LYS A 47 -12.43 -11.28 -14.57
N GLU A 48 -13.24 -12.32 -14.66
CA GLU A 48 -14.38 -12.54 -13.75
C GLU A 48 -13.93 -12.74 -12.30
N HIS A 49 -12.81 -13.44 -12.07
CA HIS A 49 -12.23 -13.62 -10.74
C HIS A 49 -11.84 -12.26 -10.13
N TYR A 50 -11.19 -11.37 -10.88
CA TYR A 50 -10.87 -10.01 -10.41
C TYR A 50 -12.14 -9.26 -10.00
N TYR A 51 -13.20 -9.28 -10.81
CA TYR A 51 -14.45 -8.60 -10.46
C TYR A 51 -15.13 -9.16 -9.22
N VAL A 52 -15.20 -10.49 -9.10
CA VAL A 52 -15.77 -11.16 -7.93
C VAL A 52 -14.97 -10.80 -6.67
N LYS A 53 -13.64 -10.83 -6.74
CA LYS A 53 -12.79 -10.48 -5.59
C LYS A 53 -12.89 -8.99 -5.26
N ALA A 54 -12.84 -8.10 -6.26
CA ALA A 54 -13.03 -6.66 -6.05
C ALA A 54 -14.38 -6.35 -5.39
N SER A 55 -15.45 -7.05 -5.78
CA SER A 55 -16.77 -6.92 -5.15
C SER A 55 -16.75 -7.32 -3.67
N LYS A 56 -16.12 -8.45 -3.34
CA LYS A 56 -15.96 -8.89 -1.94
C LYS A 56 -15.12 -7.92 -1.11
N VAL A 57 -13.99 -7.46 -1.66
CA VAL A 57 -13.11 -6.46 -1.03
C VAL A 57 -13.90 -5.18 -0.72
N ARG A 58 -14.69 -4.65 -1.67
CA ARG A 58 -15.54 -3.48 -1.43
C ARG A 58 -16.55 -3.70 -0.31
N LYS A 59 -17.19 -4.87 -0.25
CA LYS A 59 -18.13 -5.20 0.84
C LYS A 59 -17.43 -5.24 2.19
N SER A 60 -16.26 -5.87 2.29
CA SER A 60 -15.47 -5.91 3.54
C SER A 60 -15.05 -4.51 4.00
N VAL A 61 -14.54 -3.67 3.08
CA VAL A 61 -14.14 -2.30 3.39
C VAL A 61 -15.34 -1.45 3.83
N ASN A 62 -16.48 -1.57 3.15
CA ASN A 62 -17.69 -0.85 3.53
C ASN A 62 -18.24 -1.29 4.88
N ALA A 63 -18.20 -2.59 5.19
CA ALA A 63 -18.61 -3.10 6.50
C ALA A 63 -17.70 -2.58 7.61
N LEU A 64 -16.37 -2.60 7.39
CA LEU A 64 -15.40 -2.07 8.34
C LEU A 64 -15.68 -0.61 8.70
N PHE A 65 -15.77 0.26 7.71
CA PHE A 65 -16.02 1.67 7.99
C PHE A 65 -17.49 1.98 8.31
N GLY A 66 -18.42 1.05 8.04
CA GLY A 66 -19.78 1.13 8.55
C GLY A 66 -19.85 0.92 10.06
N ALA A 67 -18.92 0.11 10.61
CA ALA A 67 -18.81 -0.12 12.05
C ALA A 67 -18.38 1.13 12.83
N GLU A 68 -17.77 2.12 12.18
CA GLU A 68 -17.40 3.40 12.81
C GLU A 68 -18.61 4.16 13.36
N ASN A 69 -19.79 3.97 12.77
CA ASN A 69 -21.03 4.58 13.26
C ASN A 69 -21.44 4.07 14.66
N PHE A 70 -20.93 2.91 15.08
CA PHE A 70 -21.24 2.28 16.35
C PHE A 70 -20.08 2.35 17.36
N MET A 71 -18.84 2.28 16.86
CA MET A 71 -17.64 2.17 17.70
C MET A 71 -16.77 3.44 17.73
N GLY A 72 -17.12 4.46 16.94
CA GLY A 72 -16.28 5.65 16.74
C GLY A 72 -15.19 5.44 15.68
N THR A 73 -14.27 6.39 15.58
CA THR A 73 -13.19 6.34 14.57
C THR A 73 -12.22 5.20 14.86
N ILE A 74 -11.97 4.34 13.86
CA ILE A 74 -11.05 3.21 14.00
C ILE A 74 -9.60 3.72 14.08
N PRO A 75 -8.80 3.27 15.07
CA PRO A 75 -7.36 3.54 15.10
C PRO A 75 -6.64 2.93 13.88
N PRO A 76 -5.64 3.61 13.28
CA PRO A 76 -4.95 3.10 12.09
C PRO A 76 -4.37 1.70 12.25
N LYS A 77 -3.75 1.40 13.39
CA LYS A 77 -3.18 0.08 13.68
C LYS A 77 -4.23 -1.03 13.62
N ASP A 78 -5.38 -0.81 14.24
CA ASP A 78 -6.49 -1.76 14.26
C ASP A 78 -7.14 -1.89 12.89
N GLY A 79 -7.32 -0.77 12.19
CA GLY A 79 -7.84 -0.76 10.82
C GLY A 79 -6.96 -1.57 9.86
N ILE A 80 -5.64 -1.44 9.98
CA ILE A 80 -4.68 -2.24 9.20
C ILE A 80 -4.76 -3.72 9.58
N ALA A 81 -4.85 -4.04 10.87
CA ALA A 81 -5.01 -5.44 11.32
C ALA A 81 -6.29 -6.07 10.75
N ILE A 82 -7.42 -5.36 10.80
CA ILE A 82 -8.69 -5.83 10.23
C ILE A 82 -8.61 -5.93 8.70
N TYR A 83 -7.92 -5.00 8.03
CA TYR A 83 -7.64 -5.11 6.59
C TYR A 83 -6.88 -6.40 6.27
N MET A 84 -5.81 -6.70 6.99
CA MET A 84 -4.99 -7.90 6.76
C MET A 84 -5.81 -9.17 6.98
N ALA A 85 -6.76 -9.16 7.94
CA ALA A 85 -7.61 -10.31 8.21
C ALA A 85 -8.77 -10.49 7.21
N THR A 86 -9.36 -9.41 6.69
CA THR A 86 -10.66 -9.47 5.99
C THR A 86 -10.64 -8.99 4.54
N VAL A 87 -9.67 -8.16 4.17
CA VAL A 87 -9.57 -7.53 2.84
C VAL A 87 -8.43 -8.15 2.05
N ASP A 88 -7.24 -8.25 2.65
CA ASP A 88 -6.03 -8.78 2.01
C ASP A 88 -6.21 -10.19 1.42
N PRO A 89 -6.87 -11.16 2.09
CA PRO A 89 -7.06 -12.51 1.53
C PRO A 89 -7.83 -12.51 0.22
N HIS A 90 -8.72 -11.54 0.01
CA HIS A 90 -9.44 -11.39 -1.24
C HIS A 90 -8.59 -10.72 -2.33
N LEU A 91 -7.76 -9.74 -1.98
CA LEU A 91 -6.85 -9.07 -2.91
C LEU A 91 -5.71 -10.00 -3.38
N MET A 92 -5.19 -10.83 -2.49
CA MET A 92 -4.11 -11.78 -2.77
C MET A 92 -4.63 -13.09 -3.40
N SER A 93 -5.94 -13.29 -3.49
CA SER A 93 -6.51 -14.54 -3.99
C SER A 93 -6.04 -14.89 -5.40
N ALA A 94 -5.39 -16.05 -5.53
CA ALA A 94 -4.86 -16.61 -6.77
C ALA A 94 -3.80 -15.77 -7.48
N CYS A 95 -3.10 -14.87 -6.77
CA CYS A 95 -2.10 -14.01 -7.41
C CYS A 95 -0.79 -14.73 -7.76
N ASP A 96 -0.52 -15.84 -7.08
CA ASP A 96 0.55 -16.80 -7.37
C ASP A 96 0.37 -17.47 -8.73
N ILE A 97 -0.87 -17.80 -9.10
CA ILE A 97 -1.19 -18.46 -10.38
C ILE A 97 -1.56 -17.42 -11.46
N SER A 98 -2.28 -16.37 -11.09
CA SER A 98 -2.77 -15.32 -12.01
C SER A 98 -1.87 -14.09 -11.95
N ILE A 99 -0.81 -14.11 -12.76
CA ILE A 99 0.11 -12.98 -12.91
C ILE A 99 -0.62 -11.76 -13.53
N ASN A 100 -0.33 -10.56 -13.02
CA ASN A 100 -1.02 -9.32 -13.38
C ASN A 100 -0.54 -8.75 -14.73
N ILE A 101 -0.93 -9.38 -15.84
CA ILE A 101 -0.58 -8.89 -17.19
C ILE A 101 -1.50 -7.75 -17.64
N ASP A 102 -2.77 -7.79 -17.24
CA ASP A 102 -3.73 -6.73 -17.53
C ASP A 102 -3.71 -5.65 -16.43
N ALA A 103 -3.10 -4.51 -16.75
CA ALA A 103 -3.02 -3.35 -15.86
C ALA A 103 -4.41 -2.81 -15.45
N THR A 104 -5.43 -2.95 -16.30
CA THR A 104 -6.77 -2.45 -16.02
C THR A 104 -7.46 -3.23 -14.90
N LEU A 105 -7.25 -4.55 -14.86
CA LEU A 105 -7.79 -5.41 -13.80
C LEU A 105 -7.08 -5.17 -12.47
N LEU A 106 -5.75 -5.04 -12.50
CA LEU A 106 -4.98 -4.72 -11.30
C LEU A 106 -5.36 -3.34 -10.72
N THR A 107 -5.55 -2.34 -11.59
CA THR A 107 -5.94 -0.97 -11.17
C THR A 107 -7.20 -0.95 -10.32
N GLN A 108 -8.17 -1.85 -10.59
CA GLN A 108 -9.39 -1.95 -9.79
C GLN A 108 -9.10 -2.39 -8.35
N LEU A 109 -8.16 -3.34 -8.16
CA LEU A 109 -7.76 -3.81 -6.84
C LEU A 109 -6.97 -2.74 -6.09
N GLU A 110 -6.02 -2.10 -6.77
CA GLU A 110 -5.23 -1.02 -6.20
C GLU A 110 -6.08 0.17 -5.76
N ARG A 111 -7.12 0.52 -6.54
CA ARG A 111 -8.04 1.60 -6.21
C ARG A 111 -8.73 1.35 -4.88
N ILE A 112 -9.11 0.10 -4.58
CA ILE A 112 -9.77 -0.23 -3.31
C ILE A 112 -8.79 -0.12 -2.15
N GLN A 113 -7.55 -0.59 -2.30
CA GLN A 113 -6.52 -0.43 -1.27
C GLN A 113 -6.22 1.04 -0.98
N LYS A 114 -6.01 1.86 -2.04
CA LYS A 114 -5.79 3.30 -1.92
C LYS A 114 -6.97 3.99 -1.22
N LEU A 115 -8.21 3.64 -1.58
CA LEU A 115 -9.41 4.18 -0.94
C LEU A 115 -9.49 3.80 0.54
N PHE A 116 -9.18 2.54 0.87
CA PHE A 116 -9.14 2.08 2.26
C PHE A 116 -8.14 2.89 3.08
N ILE A 117 -6.89 3.02 2.61
CA ILE A 117 -5.84 3.76 3.34
C ILE A 117 -6.23 5.23 3.49
N ARG A 118 -6.72 5.88 2.43
CA ARG A 118 -7.15 7.28 2.49
C ARG A 118 -8.24 7.51 3.52
N ARG A 119 -9.24 6.62 3.57
CA ARG A 119 -10.35 6.72 4.53
C ARG A 119 -9.87 6.47 5.97
N LEU A 120 -8.98 5.51 6.16
CA LEU A 120 -8.38 5.22 7.47
C LEU A 120 -7.58 6.41 8.01
N LEU A 121 -6.77 7.02 7.15
CA LEU A 121 -5.93 8.17 7.49
C LEU A 121 -6.70 9.51 7.51
N GLY A 122 -7.88 9.57 6.89
CA GLY A 122 -8.67 10.79 6.78
C GLY A 122 -8.09 11.82 5.79
N VAL A 123 -7.33 11.36 4.79
CA VAL A 123 -6.67 12.21 3.78
C VAL A 123 -7.43 12.24 2.46
N THR A 124 -7.12 13.23 1.61
CA THR A 124 -7.86 13.47 0.37
C THR A 124 -7.33 12.64 -0.79
N ASN A 125 -7.88 12.83 -1.99
CA ASN A 125 -7.36 12.19 -3.20
C ASN A 125 -6.10 12.89 -3.76
N HIS A 126 -5.77 14.08 -3.26
CA HIS A 126 -4.59 14.84 -3.66
C HIS A 126 -3.32 14.36 -2.95
N SER A 127 -3.46 13.64 -1.83
CA SER A 127 -2.32 13.09 -1.09
C SER A 127 -1.46 12.20 -2.00
N PRO A 128 -0.13 12.40 -1.98
CA PRO A 128 0.81 11.55 -2.71
C PRO A 128 0.62 10.07 -2.37
N VAL A 129 0.51 9.23 -3.40
CA VAL A 129 0.24 7.79 -3.21
C VAL A 129 1.35 7.10 -2.42
N ALA A 130 2.62 7.52 -2.59
CA ALA A 130 3.75 6.98 -1.85
C ALA A 130 3.56 7.13 -0.33
N LEU A 131 3.02 8.28 0.11
CA LEU A 131 2.80 8.56 1.54
C LEU A 131 1.77 7.63 2.17
N LEU A 132 0.75 7.20 1.41
CA LEU A 132 -0.22 6.22 1.91
C LEU A 132 0.45 4.95 2.43
N PHE A 133 1.50 4.49 1.74
CA PHE A 133 2.21 3.26 2.06
C PHE A 133 3.36 3.48 3.05
N SER A 134 4.11 4.59 2.92
CA SER A 134 5.16 4.92 3.89
C SER A 134 4.63 5.24 5.28
N GLU A 135 3.41 5.80 5.39
CA GLU A 135 2.84 6.10 6.70
C GLU A 135 2.26 4.87 7.39
N THR A 136 1.58 4.01 6.64
CA THR A 136 0.86 2.86 7.20
C THR A 136 1.72 1.61 7.38
N GLY A 137 2.86 1.52 6.72
CA GLY A 137 3.61 0.28 6.65
C GLY A 137 2.96 -0.81 5.78
N MET A 138 1.99 -0.44 4.94
CA MET A 138 1.37 -1.38 4.01
C MET A 138 2.15 -1.43 2.70
N TRP A 139 2.23 -2.61 2.10
CA TRP A 139 2.77 -2.77 0.75
C TRP A 139 1.68 -2.64 -0.31
N PRO A 140 1.95 -1.98 -1.46
CA PRO A 140 1.01 -1.93 -2.57
C PRO A 140 0.66 -3.32 -3.09
N VAL A 141 -0.61 -3.52 -3.46
CA VAL A 141 -1.13 -4.79 -3.99
C VAL A 141 -0.29 -5.33 -5.16
N LYS A 142 0.17 -4.47 -6.07
CA LYS A 142 1.05 -4.86 -7.19
C LYS A 142 2.30 -5.61 -6.70
N TYR A 143 3.00 -5.04 -5.73
CA TYR A 143 4.27 -5.56 -5.23
C TYR A 143 4.05 -6.84 -4.40
N ARG A 144 3.06 -6.84 -3.49
CA ARG A 144 2.71 -8.03 -2.70
C ARG A 144 2.38 -9.24 -3.58
N ARG A 145 1.58 -9.02 -4.63
CA ARG A 145 1.20 -10.08 -5.57
C ARG A 145 2.39 -10.66 -6.33
N ILE A 146 3.36 -9.83 -6.73
CA ILE A 146 4.60 -10.27 -7.38
C ILE A 146 5.44 -11.10 -6.40
N ILE A 147 5.61 -10.62 -5.16
CA ILE A 147 6.37 -11.34 -4.12
C ILE A 147 5.74 -12.71 -3.84
N LEU A 148 4.41 -12.81 -3.78
CA LEU A 148 3.73 -14.09 -3.59
C LEU A 148 3.91 -15.04 -4.79
N ALA A 149 3.89 -14.53 -6.02
CA ALA A 149 4.20 -15.31 -7.21
C ALA A 149 5.65 -15.81 -7.22
N LEU A 150 6.61 -14.97 -6.82
CA LEU A 150 8.01 -15.36 -6.65
C LEU A 150 8.16 -16.44 -5.58
N ARG A 151 7.55 -16.27 -4.41
CA ARG A 151 7.58 -17.31 -3.34
C ARG A 151 6.95 -18.63 -3.80
N TYR A 152 5.90 -18.58 -4.62
CA TYR A 152 5.32 -19.77 -5.22
C TYR A 152 6.30 -20.47 -6.17
N TRP A 153 7.06 -19.71 -6.96
CA TRP A 153 8.11 -20.27 -7.80
C TRP A 153 9.29 -20.82 -7.00
N GLN A 154 9.72 -20.12 -5.93
CA GLN A 154 10.72 -20.61 -4.99
C GLN A 154 10.32 -21.97 -4.40
N TYR A 155 9.06 -22.11 -4.01
CA TYR A 155 8.49 -23.39 -3.57
C TYR A 155 8.52 -24.44 -4.68
N ALA A 156 8.16 -24.09 -5.91
CA ALA A 156 8.22 -25.03 -7.03
C ALA A 156 9.65 -25.55 -7.30
N LEU A 157 10.65 -24.70 -7.15
CA LEU A 157 12.07 -25.05 -7.31
C LEU A 157 12.61 -25.93 -6.17
N SER A 158 11.96 -25.96 -5.00
CA SER A 158 12.38 -26.81 -3.88
C SER A 158 11.75 -28.20 -3.91
N LEU A 159 10.84 -28.47 -4.85
CA LEU A 159 10.19 -29.76 -5.01
C LEU A 159 11.04 -30.73 -5.85
N PRO A 160 10.89 -32.04 -5.64
CA PRO A 160 11.51 -33.05 -6.50
C PRO A 160 11.14 -32.89 -7.98
N ASP A 161 12.04 -33.30 -8.87
CA ASP A 161 11.87 -33.19 -10.32
C ASP A 161 10.70 -34.02 -10.89
N ASP A 162 10.26 -35.06 -10.16
CA ASP A 162 9.10 -35.87 -10.52
C ASP A 162 7.76 -35.26 -10.05
N HIS A 163 7.81 -34.18 -9.28
CA HIS A 163 6.61 -33.50 -8.81
C HIS A 163 5.98 -32.68 -9.94
N PHE A 164 4.67 -32.82 -10.15
CA PHE A 164 3.93 -32.16 -11.26
C PHE A 164 4.14 -30.64 -11.34
N LEU A 165 4.23 -29.95 -10.21
CA LEU A 165 4.50 -28.51 -10.18
C LEU A 165 5.91 -28.16 -10.67
N SER A 166 6.92 -28.95 -10.32
CA SER A 166 8.30 -28.76 -10.79
C SER A 166 8.37 -28.92 -12.30
N ILE A 167 7.77 -30.02 -12.81
CA ILE A 167 7.65 -30.29 -14.25
C ILE A 167 6.93 -29.14 -14.97
N ALA A 168 5.78 -28.69 -14.46
CA ALA A 168 5.01 -27.61 -15.09
C ALA A 168 5.78 -26.27 -15.13
N MET A 169 6.58 -25.98 -14.10
CA MET A 169 7.42 -24.78 -14.08
C MET A 169 8.61 -24.89 -15.05
N ALA A 170 9.25 -26.05 -15.13
CA ALA A 170 10.31 -26.31 -16.11
C ALA A 170 9.79 -26.20 -17.56
N GLU A 171 8.58 -26.73 -17.84
CA GLU A 171 7.92 -26.52 -19.13
C GLU A 171 7.59 -25.05 -19.38
N SER A 172 7.13 -24.31 -18.36
CA SER A 172 6.87 -22.87 -18.49
C SER A 172 8.14 -22.08 -18.83
N LEU A 173 9.31 -22.46 -18.28
CA LEU A 173 10.60 -21.86 -18.61
C LEU A 173 11.01 -22.20 -20.04
N THR A 174 10.88 -23.47 -20.44
CA THR A 174 11.13 -23.95 -21.81
C THR A 174 10.29 -23.19 -22.85
N LEU A 175 9.00 -22.97 -22.55
CA LEU A 175 8.11 -22.19 -23.41
C LEU A 175 8.54 -20.72 -23.51
N ALA A 176 9.03 -20.13 -22.43
CA ALA A 176 9.51 -18.75 -22.42
C ALA A 176 10.78 -18.56 -23.26
N LEU A 177 11.64 -19.59 -23.31
CA LEU A 177 12.87 -19.63 -24.10
C LEU A 177 12.65 -19.90 -25.60
N TYR A 178 11.47 -20.36 -26.00
CA TYR A 178 11.21 -20.76 -27.39
C TYR A 178 11.25 -19.54 -28.33
N THR A 179 12.36 -19.36 -29.04
CA THR A 179 12.71 -18.14 -29.81
C THR A 179 11.92 -17.94 -31.10
N ARG A 180 11.33 -18.98 -31.69
CA ARG A 180 10.59 -18.88 -32.98
C ARG A 180 9.21 -18.23 -32.86
N ALA A 181 8.66 -18.15 -31.64
CA ALA A 181 7.48 -17.36 -31.30
C ALA A 181 7.51 -17.19 -29.78
N LYS A 182 7.56 -15.96 -29.24
CA LYS A 182 7.41 -15.71 -27.80
C LYS A 182 6.06 -16.27 -27.34
N LYS A 183 6.02 -17.53 -26.91
CA LYS A 183 4.81 -18.19 -26.44
C LYS A 183 4.55 -17.69 -25.02
N SER A 184 3.30 -17.35 -24.75
CA SER A 184 2.87 -16.96 -23.41
C SER A 184 3.01 -18.16 -22.46
N SER A 185 3.76 -17.97 -21.40
CA SER A 185 3.88 -18.88 -20.27
C SER A 185 3.88 -18.09 -18.96
N TRP A 186 3.63 -18.77 -17.85
CA TRP A 186 3.61 -18.15 -16.52
C TRP A 186 4.94 -17.43 -16.22
N ILE A 187 6.08 -18.04 -16.58
CA ILE A 187 7.42 -17.45 -16.45
C ILE A 187 7.59 -16.20 -17.35
N SER A 188 7.14 -16.25 -18.60
CA SER A 188 7.24 -15.09 -19.50
C SER A 188 6.40 -13.90 -19.03
N ASP A 189 5.27 -14.20 -18.38
CA ASP A 189 4.37 -13.23 -17.78
C ASP A 189 5.00 -12.61 -16.52
N LEU A 190 5.62 -13.43 -15.67
CA LEU A 190 6.38 -12.95 -14.52
C LEU A 190 7.55 -12.04 -14.94
N ALA A 191 8.35 -12.46 -15.93
CA ALA A 191 9.44 -11.66 -16.49
C ALA A 191 8.95 -10.30 -16.99
N ARG A 192 7.80 -10.28 -17.69
CA ARG A 192 7.17 -9.05 -18.17
C ARG A 192 6.76 -8.14 -17.01
N VAL A 193 6.11 -8.67 -15.98
CA VAL A 193 5.66 -7.85 -14.84
C VAL A 193 6.84 -7.27 -14.06
N LEU A 194 7.93 -8.03 -13.90
CA LEU A 194 9.18 -7.56 -13.29
C LEU A 194 9.83 -6.43 -14.09
N HIS A 195 9.83 -6.54 -15.43
CA HIS A 195 10.35 -5.48 -16.31
C HIS A 195 9.49 -4.20 -16.28
N LEU A 196 8.18 -4.32 -16.00
CA LEU A 196 7.23 -3.20 -15.89
C LEU A 196 7.17 -2.57 -14.49
N LEU A 197 8.14 -2.84 -13.62
CA LEU A 197 8.31 -2.14 -12.34
C LEU A 197 8.95 -0.76 -12.55
N HIS A 198 8.83 0.13 -11.55
CA HIS A 198 9.40 1.48 -11.62
C HIS A 198 10.91 1.43 -11.88
N ARG A 199 11.60 0.51 -11.22
CA ARG A 199 12.96 0.09 -11.59
C ARG A 199 12.82 -1.28 -12.27
N PRO A 200 13.05 -1.39 -13.59
CA PRO A 200 12.93 -2.65 -14.31
C PRO A 200 13.88 -3.71 -13.74
N ILE A 201 13.36 -4.92 -13.54
CA ILE A 201 14.15 -6.08 -13.12
C ILE A 201 14.21 -7.04 -14.29
N SER A 202 15.42 -7.33 -14.76
CA SER A 202 15.67 -8.31 -15.82
C SER A 202 15.80 -9.70 -15.23
N MET A 203 15.14 -10.67 -15.85
CA MET A 203 15.20 -12.08 -15.48
C MET A 203 15.88 -12.84 -16.61
N ASP A 204 17.04 -13.45 -16.32
CA ASP A 204 17.71 -14.31 -17.29
C ASP A 204 16.97 -15.66 -17.38
N LEU A 205 16.33 -15.89 -18.52
CA LEU A 205 15.58 -17.11 -18.76
C LEU A 205 16.48 -18.33 -19.00
N SER A 206 17.74 -18.11 -19.36
CA SER A 206 18.72 -19.18 -19.56
C SER A 206 19.44 -19.59 -18.28
N HIS A 207 19.28 -18.80 -17.21
CA HIS A 207 19.85 -19.07 -15.90
C HIS A 207 19.26 -20.34 -15.27
N GLN A 208 20.10 -21.12 -14.61
CA GLN A 208 19.66 -22.27 -13.82
C GLN A 208 19.21 -21.78 -12.44
N TRP A 209 17.91 -21.55 -12.30
CA TRP A 209 17.32 -20.98 -11.10
C TRP A 209 17.36 -21.93 -9.90
N LEU A 210 17.91 -21.44 -8.79
CA LEU A 210 17.86 -22.06 -7.48
C LEU A 210 16.87 -21.31 -6.56
N PRO A 211 16.32 -21.94 -5.51
CA PRO A 211 15.44 -21.26 -4.56
C PRO A 211 16.04 -19.97 -3.95
N SER A 212 17.35 -19.92 -3.73
CA SER A 212 18.07 -18.74 -3.21
C SER A 212 18.12 -17.58 -4.21
N ASP A 213 18.08 -17.85 -5.50
CA ASP A 213 18.07 -16.80 -6.53
C ASP A 213 16.76 -16.01 -6.49
N ILE A 214 15.69 -16.66 -6.05
CA ILE A 214 14.39 -16.02 -5.89
C ILE A 214 14.39 -15.03 -4.72
N ASP A 215 15.15 -15.27 -3.66
CA ASP A 215 15.31 -14.30 -2.57
C ASP A 215 15.96 -13.01 -3.09
N ASN A 216 16.95 -13.12 -3.98
CA ASN A 216 17.56 -11.96 -4.63
C ASN A 216 16.56 -11.18 -5.50
N LEU A 217 15.69 -11.89 -6.23
CA LEU A 217 14.60 -11.25 -6.98
C LEU A 217 13.59 -10.56 -6.06
N ILE A 218 13.21 -11.17 -4.94
CA ILE A 218 12.30 -10.57 -3.97
C ILE A 218 12.92 -9.28 -3.40
N MET A 219 14.19 -9.31 -2.99
CA MET A 219 14.91 -8.12 -2.54
C MET A 219 14.95 -7.03 -3.62
N ALA A 220 15.21 -7.40 -4.88
CA ALA A 220 15.19 -6.45 -5.99
C ALA A 220 13.78 -5.84 -6.21
N VAL A 221 12.71 -6.63 -6.07
CA VAL A 221 11.33 -6.14 -6.15
C VAL A 221 11.04 -5.14 -5.04
N GLU A 222 11.44 -5.43 -3.80
CA GLU A 222 11.27 -4.53 -2.66
C GLU A 222 12.02 -3.21 -2.87
N GLN A 223 13.27 -3.27 -3.36
CA GLN A 223 14.10 -2.10 -3.68
C GLN A 223 13.63 -1.32 -4.92
N SER A 224 12.84 -1.95 -5.80
CA SER A 224 12.26 -1.30 -6.97
C SER A 224 11.08 -0.39 -6.63
N TYR A 225 10.53 -0.49 -5.41
CA TYR A 225 9.48 0.41 -4.96
C TYR A 225 10.08 1.80 -4.69
N PRO A 226 9.48 2.88 -5.22
CA PRO A 226 9.94 4.22 -4.91
C PRO A 226 9.77 4.51 -3.43
N SER A 227 10.86 4.42 -2.66
CA SER A 227 10.91 5.00 -1.32
C SER A 227 10.88 6.52 -1.47
N SER A 228 10.09 7.19 -0.63
CA SER A 228 10.26 8.63 -0.42
C SER A 228 11.72 8.90 -0.04
N ALA A 229 12.25 10.07 -0.38
CA ALA A 229 13.67 10.45 -0.30
C ALA A 229 14.34 10.31 1.09
N HIS A 230 13.59 9.94 2.12
CA HIS A 230 14.10 9.66 3.46
C HIS A 230 14.52 8.20 3.59
N LYS A 231 15.66 7.96 4.28
CA LYS A 231 16.27 6.66 4.61
C LYS A 231 15.40 5.76 5.52
N THR A 232 14.08 5.91 5.48
CA THR A 232 13.17 5.11 6.28
C THR A 232 12.85 3.81 5.53
N PRO A 233 12.84 2.65 6.23
CA PRO A 233 12.51 1.38 5.61
C PRO A 233 11.19 1.50 4.85
N VAL A 234 11.17 0.92 3.64
CA VAL A 234 9.94 0.82 2.86
C VAL A 234 8.91 0.10 3.75
N ALA A 235 7.83 0.80 4.06
CA ALA A 235 6.70 0.29 4.81
C ALA A 235 6.91 0.06 6.34
N SER A 236 7.36 1.09 7.08
CA SER A 236 7.23 1.11 8.55
C SER A 236 6.01 1.93 9.00
N PHE A 237 5.23 1.41 9.94
CA PHE A 237 4.11 2.15 10.56
C PHE A 237 4.65 3.32 11.39
N ARG A 238 4.19 4.55 11.12
CA ARG A 238 4.65 5.71 11.91
C ARG A 238 4.01 5.81 13.27
N SER A 239 4.82 6.11 14.27
CA SER A 239 4.40 6.18 15.67
C SER A 239 3.35 7.26 15.92
N TYR A 240 3.41 8.40 15.22
CA TYR A 240 2.42 9.47 15.35
C TYR A 240 1.00 9.05 14.92
N LEU A 241 0.83 7.94 14.18
CA LEU A 241 -0.49 7.36 13.92
C LEU A 241 -1.14 6.75 15.18
N ASN A 242 -0.40 6.63 16.29
CA ASN A 242 -0.92 6.22 17.59
C ASN A 242 -1.49 7.38 18.41
N VAL A 243 -1.44 8.63 17.93
CA VAL A 243 -2.07 9.76 18.63
C VAL A 243 -3.54 9.40 18.95
N PRO A 244 -3.94 9.42 20.23
CA PRO A 244 -5.19 8.80 20.67
C PRO A 244 -6.41 9.58 20.19
N ILE A 245 -6.31 10.91 20.17
CA ILE A 245 -7.40 11.79 19.75
C ILE A 245 -7.50 11.76 18.21
N PRO A 246 -8.59 11.24 17.62
CA PRO A 246 -8.67 11.05 16.18
C PRO A 246 -8.56 12.35 15.38
N THR A 247 -9.10 13.45 15.90
CA THR A 247 -9.04 14.77 15.25
C THR A 247 -7.59 15.27 15.15
N HIS A 248 -6.81 15.16 16.22
CA HIS A 248 -5.41 15.59 16.24
C HIS A 248 -4.57 14.71 15.32
N ARG A 249 -4.77 13.39 15.38
CA ARG A 249 -4.11 12.43 14.49
C ARG A 249 -4.38 12.76 13.02
N LYS A 250 -5.64 12.97 12.64
CA LYS A 250 -6.02 13.33 11.25
C LYS A 250 -5.44 14.68 10.83
N ALA A 251 -5.40 15.67 11.72
CA ALA A 251 -4.78 16.97 11.43
C ALA A 251 -3.27 16.80 11.15
N LEU A 252 -2.56 16.05 11.99
CA LEU A 252 -1.14 15.78 11.81
C LEU A 252 -0.86 15.01 10.54
N VAL A 253 -1.62 13.94 10.26
CA VAL A 253 -1.48 13.18 9.01
C VAL A 253 -1.71 14.09 7.81
N ARG A 254 -2.74 14.95 7.84
CA ARG A 254 -3.03 15.88 6.74
C ARG A 254 -1.91 16.87 6.52
N LEU A 255 -1.34 17.41 7.60
CA LEU A 255 -0.17 18.29 7.56
C LEU A 255 1.00 17.60 6.86
N LEU A 256 1.34 16.37 7.25
CA LEU A 256 2.51 15.65 6.72
C LEU A 256 2.31 15.03 5.33
N THR A 257 1.07 14.97 4.86
CA THR A 257 0.73 14.33 3.58
C THR A 257 0.19 15.31 2.55
N SER A 258 0.53 16.60 2.67
CA SER A 258 0.08 17.64 1.73
C SER A 258 -1.43 17.62 1.51
N SER A 259 -2.18 17.33 2.57
CA SER A 259 -3.64 17.18 2.56
C SER A 259 -4.33 18.16 3.50
N HIS A 260 -3.63 19.24 3.83
CA HIS A 260 -4.11 20.36 4.62
C HIS A 260 -4.63 21.49 3.71
N THR A 261 -5.14 22.55 4.32
CA THR A 261 -5.83 23.65 3.63
C THR A 261 -4.99 24.93 3.59
N LEU A 262 -3.67 24.82 3.74
CA LEU A 262 -2.77 25.97 3.66
C LEU A 262 -2.57 26.38 2.20
N ALA A 263 -2.27 27.65 1.96
CA ALA A 263 -2.19 28.22 0.62
C ALA A 263 -1.15 27.52 -0.26
N VAL A 264 0.00 27.10 0.32
CA VAL A 264 1.05 26.37 -0.41
C VAL A 264 0.51 25.12 -1.12
N GLU A 265 -0.47 24.46 -0.50
CA GLU A 265 -1.13 23.28 -1.05
C GLU A 265 -2.36 23.63 -1.87
N VAL A 266 -3.27 24.46 -1.36
CA VAL A 266 -4.57 24.67 -2.03
C VAL A 266 -4.42 25.43 -3.34
N LEU A 267 -3.50 26.40 -3.41
CA LEU A 267 -3.37 27.31 -4.54
C LEU A 267 -2.50 26.77 -5.68
N GLN A 268 -1.69 25.73 -5.44
CA GLN A 268 -0.94 25.06 -6.51
C GLN A 268 -1.82 24.23 -7.45
N TRP A 269 -3.03 23.84 -7.02
CA TRP A 269 -3.91 23.02 -7.84
C TRP A 269 -4.75 23.87 -8.80
N ALA A 270 -4.91 23.34 -10.01
CA ALA A 270 -5.90 23.83 -10.95
C ALA A 270 -7.31 23.46 -10.46
N GLU A 271 -8.18 24.46 -10.36
CA GLU A 271 -9.59 24.29 -10.07
C GLU A 271 -10.42 24.66 -11.31
N ARG A 272 -11.71 24.28 -11.32
CA ARG A 272 -12.62 24.46 -12.47
C ARG A 272 -12.60 25.88 -13.06
N CYS A 273 -12.41 26.89 -12.22
CA CYS A 273 -12.42 28.30 -12.60
C CYS A 273 -11.14 29.05 -12.17
N ARG A 274 -10.08 28.35 -11.77
CA ARG A 274 -8.84 28.98 -11.30
C ARG A 274 -7.62 28.19 -11.79
N PRO A 275 -6.72 28.79 -12.57
CA PRO A 275 -5.45 28.15 -12.88
C PRO A 275 -4.58 28.02 -11.61
N PRO A 276 -3.53 27.18 -11.62
CA PRO A 276 -2.52 27.17 -10.58
C PRO A 276 -1.97 28.58 -10.34
N VAL A 277 -1.92 28.98 -9.07
CA VAL A 277 -1.40 30.29 -8.67
C VAL A 277 0.11 30.18 -8.48
N PRO A 278 0.92 31.16 -8.92
CA PRO A 278 2.36 31.18 -8.66
C PRO A 278 2.68 31.08 -7.16
N HIS A 279 3.72 30.31 -6.80
CA HIS A 279 4.13 30.08 -5.40
C HIS A 279 4.34 31.37 -4.61
N SER A 280 4.90 32.42 -5.22
CA SER A 280 5.11 33.72 -4.58
C SER A 280 3.83 34.44 -4.17
N GLN A 281 2.67 33.98 -4.64
CA GLN A 281 1.35 34.54 -4.31
C GLN A 281 0.58 33.65 -3.32
N HIS A 282 1.20 32.59 -2.78
CA HIS A 282 0.60 31.70 -1.78
C HIS A 282 0.65 32.32 -0.37
N LEU A 283 0.26 33.59 -0.24
CA LEU A 283 0.43 34.36 0.98
C LEU A 283 -0.42 33.83 2.14
N CYS A 284 0.13 33.92 3.35
CA CYS A 284 -0.53 33.56 4.60
C CYS A 284 -1.80 34.36 4.83
N ARG A 285 -2.90 33.68 5.19
CA ARG A 285 -4.20 34.32 5.41
C ARG A 285 -4.24 35.30 6.58
N PHE A 286 -3.27 35.23 7.49
CA PHE A 286 -3.17 36.08 8.66
C PHE A 286 -2.25 37.27 8.41
N CYS A 287 -0.95 37.05 8.16
CA CYS A 287 0.01 38.15 8.03
C CYS A 287 0.07 38.75 6.61
N LEU A 288 -0.40 38.04 5.57
CA LEU A 288 -0.37 38.46 4.16
C LEU A 288 1.02 38.83 3.62
N SER A 289 2.10 38.47 4.33
CA SER A 289 3.48 38.84 3.98
C SER A 289 4.31 37.68 3.43
N GLU A 290 4.20 36.52 4.05
CA GLU A 290 5.00 35.32 3.74
C GLU A 290 4.13 34.21 3.14
N VAL A 291 4.76 33.21 2.52
CA VAL A 291 4.06 32.03 2.00
C VAL A 291 3.43 31.23 3.13
N GLU A 292 2.18 30.79 2.95
CA GLU A 292 1.46 29.94 3.89
C GLU A 292 1.87 28.47 3.75
N ASP A 293 3.08 28.16 4.19
CA ASP A 293 3.54 26.78 4.37
C ASP A 293 3.35 26.29 5.80
N GLU A 294 3.64 25.01 6.04
CA GLU A 294 3.48 24.35 7.33
C GLU A 294 4.34 25.00 8.42
N ALA A 295 5.59 25.34 8.09
CA ALA A 295 6.52 25.94 9.04
C ALA A 295 6.08 27.36 9.44
N HIS A 296 5.69 28.18 8.47
CA HIS A 296 5.18 29.52 8.70
C HIS A 296 3.90 29.48 9.51
N ALA A 297 2.90 28.68 9.09
CA ALA A 297 1.61 28.60 9.75
C ALA A 297 1.71 28.09 11.19
N LEU A 298 2.62 27.15 11.47
CA LEU A 298 2.76 26.56 12.80
C LEU A 298 3.67 27.33 13.74
N TRP A 299 4.73 27.97 13.24
CA TRP A 299 5.81 28.45 14.10
C TRP A 299 6.09 29.95 13.97
N TYR A 300 5.96 30.52 12.77
CA TYR A 300 6.47 31.87 12.49
C TYR A 300 5.41 32.95 12.37
N CYS A 301 4.20 32.62 11.92
CA CYS A 301 3.19 33.63 11.62
C CYS A 301 2.80 34.48 12.84
N ASP A 302 2.98 35.79 12.80
CA ASP A 302 2.62 36.76 13.85
C ASP A 302 1.32 37.53 13.53
N GLY A 303 0.61 37.14 12.46
CA GLY A 303 -0.60 37.83 12.01
C GLY A 303 -1.83 37.63 12.92
N SER A 304 -1.72 36.88 14.03
CA SER A 304 -2.81 36.67 14.99
C SER A 304 -2.29 36.40 16.40
N GLN A 305 -2.70 37.23 17.36
CA GLN A 305 -2.37 37.04 18.78
C GLN A 305 -2.78 35.66 19.29
N SER A 306 -3.97 35.18 18.88
CA SER A 306 -4.44 33.86 19.30
C SER A 306 -3.53 32.71 18.88
N LEU A 307 -2.83 32.82 17.74
CA LEU A 307 -1.86 31.83 17.28
C LEU A 307 -0.55 31.92 18.05
N GLU A 308 -0.14 33.14 18.46
CA GLU A 308 1.02 33.33 19.33
C GLU A 308 0.79 32.71 20.70
N ASP A 309 -0.38 32.97 21.29
CA ASP A 309 -0.74 32.44 22.61
C ASP A 309 -0.77 30.90 22.57
N LEU A 310 -1.39 30.31 21.54
CA LEU A 310 -1.41 28.85 21.36
C LEU A 310 -0.02 28.24 21.17
N ARG A 311 0.88 28.91 20.44
CA ARG A 311 2.27 28.45 20.29
C ARG A 311 3.04 28.55 21.60
N ALA A 312 2.88 29.63 22.34
CA ALA A 312 3.52 29.82 23.63
C ALA A 312 3.08 28.72 24.61
N ASP A 313 1.78 28.44 24.68
CA ASP A 313 1.22 27.36 25.52
C ASP A 313 1.69 25.97 25.08
N PHE A 314 1.76 25.74 23.76
CA PHE A 314 2.28 24.49 23.20
C PHE A 314 3.74 24.26 23.61
N PHE A 315 4.62 25.22 23.34
CA PHE A 315 6.05 25.07 23.68
C PHE A 315 6.28 25.01 25.18
N LYS A 316 5.53 25.78 25.97
CA LYS A 316 5.56 25.65 27.44
C LYS A 316 5.24 24.22 27.86
N SER A 317 4.21 23.61 27.29
CA SER A 317 3.84 22.23 27.59
C SER A 317 4.91 21.23 27.13
N VAL A 318 5.48 21.43 25.94
CA VAL A 318 6.55 20.57 25.40
C VAL A 318 7.80 20.64 26.27
N PHE A 319 8.28 21.84 26.63
CA PHE A 319 9.50 21.99 27.44
C PHE A 319 9.33 21.50 28.89
N LEU A 320 8.08 21.39 29.39
CA LEU A 320 7.82 20.78 30.69
C LEU A 320 8.02 19.26 30.69
N ILE A 321 7.77 18.59 29.56
CA ILE A 321 7.88 17.13 29.43
C ILE A 321 9.14 16.68 28.67
N ALA A 322 9.83 17.60 27.99
CA ALA A 322 11.02 17.32 27.22
C ALA A 322 12.20 16.90 28.12
N THR A 323 13.01 15.95 27.63
CA THR A 323 14.35 15.72 28.18
C THR A 323 15.25 16.91 27.83
N SER A 324 16.36 17.10 28.56
CA SER A 324 17.30 18.18 28.27
C SER A 324 17.81 18.12 26.83
N HIS A 325 18.19 16.92 26.37
CA HIS A 325 18.63 16.69 24.99
C HIS A 325 17.56 17.04 23.95
N PHE A 326 16.30 16.69 24.20
CA PHE A 326 15.20 17.01 23.28
C PHE A 326 14.91 18.52 23.24
N ALA A 327 14.98 19.19 24.39
CA ALA A 327 14.85 20.63 24.48
C ALA A 327 15.99 21.34 23.72
N ASP A 328 17.24 20.89 23.90
CA ASP A 328 18.40 21.43 23.19
C ASP A 328 18.21 21.32 21.67
N LEU A 329 17.79 20.15 21.18
CA LEU A 329 17.50 19.94 19.76
C LEU A 329 16.45 20.93 19.24
N LEU A 330 15.32 21.08 19.93
CA LEU A 330 14.27 22.02 19.54
C LEU A 330 14.76 23.47 19.50
N THR A 331 15.56 23.88 20.48
CA THR A 331 16.12 25.24 20.51
C THR A 331 17.20 25.48 19.45
N SER A 332 17.91 24.42 19.03
CA SER A 332 18.96 24.47 18.01
C SER A 332 18.45 24.31 16.57
N ALA A 333 17.16 24.04 16.38
CA ALA A 333 16.58 23.78 15.07
C ALA A 333 16.79 24.99 14.14
N ALA A 334 17.36 24.74 12.95
CA ALA A 334 17.67 25.76 11.97
C ALA A 334 16.42 26.24 11.20
N SER A 335 15.32 25.49 11.24
CA SER A 335 14.07 25.83 10.57
C SER A 335 12.84 25.20 11.24
N GLY A 336 11.65 25.71 10.92
CA GLY A 336 10.38 25.21 11.44
C GLY A 336 10.05 23.82 10.90
N PHE A 337 10.54 23.46 9.71
CA PHE A 337 10.47 22.09 9.21
C PHE A 337 11.32 21.14 10.06
N GLU A 338 12.50 21.58 10.50
CA GLU A 338 13.32 20.80 11.43
C GLU A 338 12.64 20.63 12.79
N VAL A 339 11.96 21.66 13.30
CA VAL A 339 11.12 21.54 14.50
C VAL A 339 10.04 20.46 14.32
N ILE A 340 9.33 20.43 13.19
CA ILE A 340 8.35 19.37 12.90
C ILE A 340 9.01 17.99 12.90
N HIS A 341 10.16 17.84 12.24
CA HIS A 341 10.88 16.57 12.22
C HIS A 341 11.33 16.10 13.60
N ILE A 342 11.87 17.00 14.43
CA ILE A 342 12.27 16.69 15.81
C ILE A 342 11.05 16.24 16.62
N LEU A 343 9.93 16.97 16.55
CA LEU A 343 8.69 16.62 17.25
C LEU A 343 8.14 15.24 16.85
N LEU A 344 8.25 14.87 15.57
CA LEU A 344 7.81 13.57 15.07
C LEU A 344 8.77 12.42 15.40
N GLY A 345 10.06 12.71 15.57
CA GLY A 345 11.09 11.75 15.95
C GLY A 345 11.21 11.51 17.45
N ALA A 346 10.39 12.19 18.27
CA ALA A 346 10.51 12.16 19.73
C ALA A 346 10.28 10.75 20.34
N ASP A 347 9.50 9.90 19.67
CA ASP A 347 9.25 8.52 20.11
C ASP A 347 10.51 7.63 20.04
N ASP A 348 11.43 7.93 19.12
CA ASP A 348 12.73 7.23 19.02
C ASP A 348 13.69 7.67 20.16
N MET A 349 13.36 8.74 20.89
CA MET A 349 14.23 9.38 21.87
C MET A 349 13.92 9.01 23.34
N LYS A 350 13.06 8.02 23.61
CA LYS A 350 12.67 7.57 24.97
C LYS A 350 12.41 8.74 25.92
N ILE A 351 11.27 9.39 25.77
CA ILE A 351 10.80 10.36 26.75
C ILE A 351 10.46 9.59 28.04
N GLU A 352 11.36 9.59 29.02
CA GLU A 352 11.02 9.16 30.38
C GLU A 352 10.19 10.27 31.04
N PRO A 353 8.92 10.00 31.43
CA PRO A 353 8.16 10.97 32.19
C PRO A 353 8.88 11.23 33.52
N ARG A 354 9.16 12.49 33.86
CA ARG A 354 9.43 12.84 35.26
C ARG A 354 8.17 12.50 36.05
N GLU A 355 8.27 11.61 37.04
CA GLU A 355 7.16 11.00 37.80
C GLU A 355 6.24 12.00 38.55
N GLU A 356 6.45 13.31 38.44
CA GLU A 356 5.71 14.32 39.23
C GLU A 356 4.54 15.00 38.50
N SER A 357 4.32 14.78 37.20
CA SER A 357 3.30 15.54 36.43
C SER A 357 1.96 14.82 36.19
N LEU A 358 1.81 13.55 36.61
CA LEU A 358 0.56 12.79 36.46
C LEU A 358 -0.55 13.14 37.46
N LEU A 359 -0.27 13.96 38.49
CA LEU A 359 -1.24 14.28 39.55
C LEU A 359 -2.09 15.54 39.30
N HIS A 360 -1.77 16.36 38.29
CA HIS A 360 -2.47 17.64 38.07
C HIS A 360 -3.46 17.69 36.89
N MET A 361 -3.59 16.65 36.08
CA MET A 361 -4.50 16.65 34.92
C MET A 361 -5.86 15.95 35.15
N THR A 362 -6.16 15.46 36.36
CA THR A 362 -7.42 14.77 36.67
C THR A 362 -8.52 15.66 37.25
N HIS A 363 -8.30 16.95 37.47
CA HIS A 363 -9.31 17.85 38.03
C HIS A 363 -9.49 19.13 37.20
N SER A 364 -10.10 19.02 36.02
CA SER A 364 -10.94 20.11 35.47
C SER A 364 -11.81 19.60 34.31
N LYS A 365 -12.86 18.84 34.66
CA LYS A 365 -14.09 18.70 33.86
C LYS A 365 -15.26 18.53 34.84
N ALA A 366 -15.92 19.64 35.13
CA ALA A 366 -17.33 19.70 35.49
C ALA A 366 -17.97 20.71 34.54
#